data_AF-A0A444JHY4-F1
#
_entry.id   AF-A0A444JHY4-F1
#
_cell.length_a   1.000
_cell.length_b   1.000
_cell.length_c   1.000
_cell.angle_alpha   90.00
_cell.angle_beta   90.00
_cell.angle_gamma   90.00
#
_symmetry.space_group_name_H-M   'P 1'
#
loop_
_entity.id
_entity.type
_entity.pdbx_description
1 polymer ?
#
loop_
_entity_poly.entity_id
_entity_poly.type
_entity_poly.pdbx_seq_one_letter_code
_entity_poly.pdbx_strand_id
1 'polypeptide(L)'
;HQTQRTESMTMSHNDFMARIVSHVALPRKQQYHFVGLYHNRSRERLNKARSCLGQAAVGEVKAVSWREFMGAKGDAPCCEACGEQVTVLKRVKFIGGDVKFC
;
A
#
# COMPACT_ATOMS: atom_id res chain seq x y z
N HIS A 1 16.69 -12.63 -6.86
CA HIS A 1 16.64 -12.40 -5.41
C HIS A 1 17.01 -13.69 -4.66
N GLN A 2 18.29 -14.06 -4.60
CA GLN A 2 18.72 -15.37 -4.07
C GLN A 2 19.95 -15.30 -3.14
N THR A 3 20.34 -14.12 -2.66
CA THR A 3 21.57 -13.93 -1.87
C THR A 3 21.38 -13.35 -0.47
N GLN A 4 20.17 -12.96 -0.06
CA GLN A 4 19.87 -12.35 1.26
C GLN A 4 20.81 -11.21 1.73
N ARG A 5 21.64 -10.66 0.83
CA ARG A 5 22.56 -9.57 1.15
C ARG A 5 21.85 -8.24 0.94
N THR A 6 21.76 -7.47 2.01
CA THR A 6 21.31 -6.08 1.95
C THR A 6 22.49 -5.21 1.53
N GLU A 7 22.42 -4.68 0.31
CA GLU A 7 23.41 -3.73 -0.19
C GLU A 7 22.97 -2.31 0.18
N SER A 8 23.82 -1.58 0.91
CA SER A 8 23.61 -0.17 1.25
C SER A 8 24.39 0.74 0.31
N MET A 9 23.78 1.84 -0.11
CA MET A 9 24.42 2.84 -0.97
C MET A 9 24.26 4.23 -0.37
N THR A 10 25.37 4.97 -0.28
CA THR A 10 25.36 6.39 0.13
C THR A 10 25.19 7.27 -1.10
N MET A 11 24.29 8.25 -1.03
CA MET A 11 24.04 9.18 -2.13
C MET A 11 23.62 10.56 -1.59
N SER A 12 23.68 11.59 -2.43
CA SER A 12 23.21 12.93 -2.07
C SER A 12 21.68 12.96 -1.93
N HIS A 13 21.15 13.93 -1.18
CA HIS A 13 19.69 14.10 -1.04
C HIS A 13 18.97 14.21 -2.39
N ASN A 14 19.55 14.94 -3.35
CA ASN A 14 18.93 15.12 -4.66
C ASN A 14 18.90 13.82 -5.48
N ASP A 15 19.99 13.05 -5.45
CA ASP A 15 20.07 11.77 -6.16
C ASP A 15 19.14 10.73 -5.55
N PHE A 16 18.99 10.75 -4.21
CA PHE A 16 18.03 9.93 -3.50
C PHE A 16 16.60 10.23 -3.94
N MET A 17 16.23 11.51 -3.98
CA MET A 17 14.90 11.93 -4.41
C MET A 17 14.62 11.57 -5.87
N ALA A 18 15.58 11.80 -6.77
CA ALA A 18 15.46 11.41 -8.18
C ALA A 18 15.27 9.90 -8.33
N ARG A 19 16.02 9.10 -7.56
CA ARG A 19 15.92 7.64 -7.58
C ARG A 19 14.57 7.15 -7.03
N ILE A 20 14.06 7.71 -5.94
CA ILE A 20 12.72 7.39 -5.44
C ILE A 20 11.67 7.69 -6.50
N VAL A 21 11.70 8.89 -7.09
CA VAL A 21 10.71 9.33 -8.07
C VAL A 21 10.74 8.44 -9.32
N SER A 22 11.90 7.89 -9.69
CA SER A 22 12.00 6.94 -10.80
C SER A 22 11.22 5.63 -10.60
N HIS A 23 10.94 5.26 -9.35
CA HIS A 23 10.09 4.11 -9.02
C HIS A 23 8.61 4.47 -8.92
N VAL A 24 8.26 5.75 -8.89
CA VAL A 24 6.86 6.20 -8.91
C VAL A 24 6.35 6.09 -10.33
N ALA A 25 5.31 5.27 -10.52
CA ALA A 25 4.64 5.17 -11.80
C ALA A 25 4.17 6.54 -12.28
N LEU A 26 4.60 6.95 -13.48
CA LEU A 26 4.17 8.22 -14.06
C LEU A 26 2.64 8.29 -14.13
N PRO A 27 2.02 9.39 -13.66
CA PRO A 27 0.59 9.57 -13.76
C PRO A 27 0.14 9.39 -15.21
N ARG A 28 -0.94 8.62 -15.42
CA ARG A 28 -1.52 8.31 -16.74
C ARG A 28 -0.68 7.40 -17.65
N LYS A 29 0.47 6.90 -17.21
CA LYS A 29 1.13 5.79 -17.91
C LYS A 29 0.32 4.53 -17.64
N GLN A 30 -0.18 3.88 -18.70
CA GLN A 30 -0.95 2.66 -18.58
C GLN A 30 -0.04 1.54 -18.05
N GLN A 31 -0.12 1.30 -16.74
CA GLN A 31 0.56 0.22 -16.08
C GLN A 31 -0.22 -1.06 -16.45
N TYR A 32 0.33 -1.92 -17.31
CA TYR A 32 -0.24 -3.24 -17.65
C TYR A 32 -0.12 -4.26 -16.50
N HIS A 33 -0.05 -3.77 -15.27
CA HIS A 33 -0.18 -4.63 -14.10
C HIS A 33 -1.66 -5.02 -14.08
N PHE A 34 -1.95 -6.32 -14.14
CA PHE A 34 -3.30 -6.89 -14.06
C PHE A 34 -4.08 -7.05 -15.38
N VAL A 35 -3.45 -7.51 -16.46
CA VAL A 35 -4.18 -7.94 -17.67
C VAL A 35 -4.70 -9.40 -17.59
N GLY A 36 -5.81 -9.67 -18.27
CA GLY A 36 -6.35 -11.03 -18.44
C GLY A 36 -6.86 -11.66 -17.14
N LEU A 37 -6.45 -12.90 -16.88
CA LEU A 37 -6.87 -13.65 -15.70
C LEU A 37 -6.26 -13.12 -14.39
N TYR A 38 -5.16 -12.37 -14.47
CA TYR A 38 -4.53 -11.75 -13.31
C TYR A 38 -5.16 -10.41 -12.92
N HIS A 39 -6.24 -10.00 -13.60
CA HIS A 39 -7.03 -8.86 -13.15
C HIS A 39 -7.80 -9.19 -11.87
N ASN A 40 -7.86 -8.25 -10.91
CA ASN A 40 -8.55 -8.44 -9.63
C ASN A 40 -10.01 -8.88 -9.80
N ARG A 41 -10.70 -8.35 -10.82
CA ARG A 41 -12.09 -8.74 -11.16
C ARG A 41 -12.20 -10.11 -11.85
N SER A 42 -11.11 -10.66 -12.36
CA SER A 42 -11.05 -11.94 -13.05
C SER A 42 -10.74 -13.12 -12.12
N ARG A 43 -10.72 -12.93 -10.79
CA ARG A 43 -10.33 -13.96 -9.82
C ARG A 43 -11.12 -15.25 -9.93
N GLU A 44 -12.44 -15.17 -10.15
CA GLU A 44 -13.26 -16.36 -10.37
C GLU A 44 -12.81 -17.15 -11.60
N ARG A 45 -12.56 -16.44 -12.72
CA ARG A 45 -12.05 -17.04 -13.96
C ARG A 45 -10.65 -17.62 -13.78
N LEU A 46 -9.80 -16.93 -13.00
CA LEU A 46 -8.48 -17.43 -12.61
C LEU A 46 -8.59 -18.71 -11.80
N ASN A 47 -9.44 -18.76 -10.79
CA ASN A 47 -9.62 -19.95 -9.96
C ASN A 47 -10.20 -21.13 -10.74
N LYS A 48 -11.07 -20.88 -11.73
CA LYS A 48 -11.49 -21.92 -12.69
C LYS A 48 -10.30 -22.49 -13.47
N ALA A 49 -9.46 -21.62 -14.04
CA ALA A 49 -8.26 -22.06 -14.77
C ALA A 49 -7.27 -22.81 -13.87
N ARG A 50 -7.05 -22.34 -12.63
CA ARG A 50 -6.19 -22.98 -11.63
C ARG A 50 -6.70 -24.36 -11.25
N SER A 51 -8.01 -24.52 -11.06
CA SER A 51 -8.62 -25.83 -10.79
C SER A 51 -8.36 -26.83 -11.93
N CYS A 52 -8.51 -26.41 -13.20
CA CYS A 52 -8.20 -27.27 -14.35
C CYS A 52 -6.71 -27.70 -14.38
N LEU A 53 -5.83 -26.92 -13.78
CA LEU A 53 -4.39 -27.18 -13.69
C LEU A 53 -3.98 -27.85 -12.37
N GLY A 54 -4.92 -28.25 -11.52
CA GLY A 54 -4.63 -28.84 -10.20
C GLY A 54 -4.00 -27.87 -9.20
N GLN A 55 -4.15 -26.56 -9.43
CA GLN A 55 -3.58 -25.52 -8.58
C GLN A 55 -4.59 -25.05 -7.53
N ALA A 56 -4.10 -24.76 -6.32
CA ALA A 56 -4.90 -24.19 -5.24
C ALA A 56 -5.49 -22.82 -5.63
N ALA A 57 -6.71 -22.54 -5.22
CA ALA A 57 -7.38 -21.26 -5.49
C ALA A 57 -6.62 -20.07 -4.88
N VAL A 58 -6.66 -18.92 -5.56
CA VAL A 58 -6.20 -17.65 -4.98
C VAL A 58 -7.19 -17.22 -3.91
N GLY A 59 -6.69 -17.05 -2.69
CA GLY A 59 -7.46 -16.60 -1.54
C GLY A 59 -7.89 -15.13 -1.65
N GLU A 60 -8.76 -14.72 -0.73
CA GLU A 60 -9.12 -13.31 -0.61
C GLU A 60 -7.96 -12.48 -0.10
N VAL A 61 -7.77 -11.31 -0.71
CA VAL A 61 -6.88 -10.30 -0.15
C VAL A 61 -7.56 -9.77 1.09
N LYS A 62 -7.02 -10.10 2.26
CA LYS A 62 -7.43 -9.43 3.49
C LYS A 62 -7.09 -7.95 3.36
N ALA A 63 -8.11 -7.10 3.44
CA ALA A 63 -7.88 -5.68 3.58
C ALA A 63 -7.13 -5.47 4.90
N VAL A 64 -5.88 -5.03 4.81
CA VAL A 64 -5.11 -4.63 5.99
C VAL A 64 -5.43 -3.17 6.23
N SER A 65 -6.09 -2.88 7.34
CA SER A 65 -6.27 -1.50 7.77
C SER A 65 -4.92 -0.91 8.20
N TRP A 66 -4.76 0.39 7.98
CA TRP A 66 -3.60 1.14 8.50
C TRP A 66 -3.38 0.88 10.00
N ARG A 67 -4.47 0.76 10.76
CA ARG A 67 -4.41 0.46 12.20
C ARG A 67 -3.85 -0.93 12.49
N GLU A 68 -4.35 -1.97 11.84
CA GLU A 68 -3.84 -3.34 12.05
C GLU A 68 -2.36 -3.43 11.70
N PHE A 69 -1.95 -2.72 10.65
CA PHE A 69 -0.54 -2.63 10.27
C PHE A 69 0.31 -1.96 11.36
N MET A 70 -0.10 -0.79 11.86
CA MET A 70 0.64 -0.06 12.89
C MET A 70 0.63 -0.78 14.24
N GLY A 71 -0.49 -1.39 14.62
CA GLY A 71 -0.60 -2.21 15.82
C GLY A 71 0.33 -3.43 15.78
N ALA A 72 0.42 -4.12 14.64
CA ALA A 72 1.36 -5.23 14.46
C ALA A 72 2.84 -4.79 14.56
N LYS A 73 3.12 -3.50 14.32
CA LYS A 73 4.45 -2.90 14.50
C LYS A 73 4.71 -2.35 15.91
N GLY A 74 3.71 -2.39 16.81
CA GLY A 74 3.81 -1.81 18.14
C GLY A 74 3.77 -0.28 18.16
N ASP A 75 3.40 0.36 17.05
CA ASP A 75 3.47 1.81 16.85
C ASP A 75 2.08 2.38 16.58
N ALA A 76 1.07 1.89 17.31
CA ALA A 76 -0.30 2.36 17.13
C ALA A 76 -0.40 3.84 17.51
N PRO A 77 -0.86 4.73 16.60
CA PRO A 77 -0.90 6.16 16.87
C PRO A 77 -1.92 6.50 17.97
N CYS A 78 -1.45 7.20 19.00
CA CYS A 78 -2.26 7.82 20.04
C CYS A 78 -2.41 9.33 19.77
N CYS A 79 -3.49 9.92 20.26
CA CYS A 79 -3.66 11.37 20.23
C CYS A 79 -2.70 12.04 21.21
N GLU A 80 -1.94 13.03 20.75
CA GLU A 80 -0.99 13.77 21.60
C GLU A 80 -1.69 14.60 22.69
N ALA A 81 -2.96 14.99 22.48
CA ALA A 81 -3.70 15.85 23.41
C ALA A 81 -4.41 15.08 24.53
N CYS A 82 -4.95 13.89 24.24
CA CYS A 82 -5.72 13.11 25.22
C CYS A 82 -5.15 11.72 25.50
N GLY A 83 -4.09 11.29 24.80
CA GLY A 83 -3.51 9.95 24.94
C GLY A 83 -4.39 8.82 24.41
N GLU A 84 -5.61 9.11 23.99
CA GLU A 84 -6.57 8.13 23.48
C GLU A 84 -6.15 7.60 22.10
N GLN A 85 -6.52 6.34 21.80
CA GLN A 85 -6.22 5.72 20.51
C GLN A 85 -6.93 6.44 19.35
N VAL A 86 -6.23 6.66 18.24
CA VAL A 86 -6.82 7.30 17.04
C VAL A 86 -7.76 6.30 16.34
N THR A 87 -9.05 6.38 16.67
CA THR A 87 -10.09 5.47 16.18
C THR A 87 -10.72 5.89 14.85
N VAL A 88 -10.65 7.17 14.48
CA VAL A 88 -11.25 7.71 13.24
C VAL A 88 -10.35 8.80 12.65
N LEU A 89 -10.00 8.67 11.38
CA LEU A 89 -9.46 9.77 10.59
C LEU A 89 -10.63 10.71 10.24
N LYS A 90 -10.85 11.76 11.03
CA LYS A 90 -11.83 12.80 10.65
C LYS A 90 -11.36 13.47 9.36
N ARG A 91 -12.27 13.68 8.41
CA ARG A 91 -11.94 14.41 7.17
C ARG A 91 -11.63 15.85 7.55
N VAL A 92 -10.41 16.28 7.29
CA VAL A 92 -10.01 17.67 7.44
C VAL A 92 -10.38 18.44 6.18
N LYS A 93 -11.06 19.58 6.34
CA LYS A 93 -11.21 20.56 5.27
C LYS A 93 -10.39 21.80 5.63
N PHE A 94 -9.61 22.27 4.66
CA PHE A 94 -8.92 23.55 4.75
C PHE A 94 -9.85 24.62 4.15
N ILE A 95 -10.33 25.54 4.98
CA ILE A 95 -11.18 26.66 4.53
C ILE A 95 -10.48 27.95 4.94
N GLY A 96 -9.98 28.72 3.96
CA GLY A 96 -9.40 30.03 4.21
C GLY A 96 -8.07 30.04 4.98
N GLY A 97 -7.33 28.92 4.99
CA GLY A 97 -6.06 28.79 5.73
C GLY A 97 -6.21 28.11 7.10
N ASP A 98 -7.44 27.96 7.61
CA ASP A 98 -7.71 27.28 8.87
C ASP A 98 -8.10 25.81 8.68
N VAL A 99 -7.63 24.97 9.60
CA VAL A 99 -7.96 23.55 9.70
C VAL A 99 -9.30 23.40 10.41
N LYS A 100 -10.35 22.99 9.68
CA LYS A 100 -11.63 22.59 10.29
C LYS A 100 -11.79 21.07 10.24
N PHE A 101 -12.01 20.48 11.40
CA PHE A 101 -12.41 19.07 11.52
C PHE A 101 -13.90 18.94 11.19
N CYS A 102 -14.24 18.15 10.16
CA CYS A 102 -15.62 17.79 9.84
C CYS A 102 -16.03 16.50 10.59
#